data_AF-A0A966K873-F1
#
_entry.id   AF-A0A966K873-F1
#
_cell.length_a   1.000
_cell.length_b   1.000
_cell.length_c   1.000
_cell.angle_alpha   90.00
_cell.angle_beta   90.00
_cell.angle_gamma   90.00
#
_symmetry.space_group_name_H-M   'P 1'
#
loop_
_entity.id
_entity.type
_entity.pdbx_description
1 polymer ?
#
loop_
_entity_poly.entity_id
_entity_poly.type
_entity_poly.pdbx_seq_one_letter_code
_entity_poly.pdbx_strand_id
1 'polypeptide(L)'
;MTLDLHVATRNKVNAKANYVSMYLQSLFSNYFEKKVVKFTPYKTWTANIKKEIDELQKQLQEQKFRLVFSFGHGHISAELDTTFPVDGGGVRYVKQYFYVARFNESTGALTEVSSIDLFRVDYTEQEITSKGEKLTELEKVVRELKSELSRFY
;
A
#
# COMPACT_ATOMS: atom_id res chain seq x y z
N MET A 1 15.61 15.91 11.87
CA MET A 1 14.37 15.56 12.58
C MET A 1 13.23 15.08 11.66
N THR A 2 13.33 15.23 10.33
CA THR A 2 12.29 14.76 9.38
C THR A 2 12.44 13.29 8.94
N LEU A 3 13.66 12.74 8.91
CA LEU A 3 13.91 11.38 8.44
C LEU A 3 13.48 10.34 9.48
N ASP A 4 13.90 10.48 10.74
CA ASP A 4 13.47 9.61 11.85
C ASP A 4 11.93 9.49 11.95
N LEU A 5 11.22 10.63 11.96
CA LEU A 5 9.75 10.64 11.94
C LEU A 5 9.17 9.93 10.71
N HIS A 6 9.79 10.09 9.54
CA HIS A 6 9.36 9.40 8.33
C HIS A 6 9.55 7.88 8.45
N VAL A 7 10.70 7.43 8.96
CA VAL A 7 11.02 6.01 9.17
C VAL A 7 10.08 5.39 10.19
N ALA A 8 9.89 6.03 11.34
CA ALA A 8 8.94 5.59 12.36
C ALA A 8 7.51 5.49 11.80
N THR A 9 7.08 6.49 11.02
CA THR A 9 5.76 6.47 10.38
C THR A 9 5.64 5.38 9.33
N ARG A 10 6.69 5.12 8.54
CA ARG A 10 6.75 4.02 7.56
C ARG A 10 6.60 2.67 8.26
N ASN A 11 7.36 2.42 9.32
CA ASN A 11 7.26 1.20 10.14
C ASN A 11 5.83 1.02 10.68
N LYS A 12 5.24 2.10 11.21
CA LYS A 12 3.85 2.11 11.71
C LYS A 12 2.83 1.76 10.62
N VAL A 13 2.96 2.35 9.43
CA VAL A 13 2.08 2.06 8.28
C VAL A 13 2.23 0.62 7.84
N ASN A 14 3.46 0.12 7.70
CA ASN A 14 3.72 -1.25 7.27
C ASN A 14 3.16 -2.27 8.27
N ALA A 15 3.35 -2.04 9.57
CA ALA A 15 2.78 -2.90 10.62
C ALA A 15 1.25 -2.92 10.55
N LYS A 16 0.61 -1.77 10.34
CA LYS A 16 -0.85 -1.71 10.18
C LYS A 16 -1.31 -2.35 8.86
N ALA A 17 -0.56 -2.18 7.77
CA ALA A 17 -0.86 -2.81 6.48
C ALA A 17 -0.76 -4.34 6.56
N ASN A 18 0.20 -4.90 7.32
CA ASN A 18 0.28 -6.33 7.60
C ASN A 18 -0.98 -6.85 8.30
N TYR A 19 -1.41 -6.16 9.36
CA TYR A 19 -2.65 -6.49 10.06
C TYR A 19 -3.87 -6.41 9.13
N VAL A 20 -4.02 -5.31 8.39
CA VAL A 20 -5.16 -5.12 7.47
C VAL A 20 -5.14 -6.16 6.36
N SER A 21 -3.99 -6.46 5.79
CA SER A 21 -3.82 -7.51 4.78
C SER A 21 -4.34 -8.85 5.29
N MET A 22 -3.88 -9.30 6.46
CA MET A 22 -4.32 -10.57 7.06
C MET A 22 -5.83 -10.58 7.36
N TYR A 23 -6.34 -9.46 7.89
CA TYR A 23 -7.78 -9.32 8.16
C TYR A 23 -8.59 -9.41 6.88
N LEU A 24 -8.20 -8.69 5.83
CA LEU A 24 -8.88 -8.72 4.54
C LEU A 24 -8.77 -10.09 3.90
N GLN A 25 -7.61 -10.75 3.92
CA GLN A 25 -7.46 -12.10 3.40
C GLN A 25 -8.47 -13.06 4.06
N SER A 26 -8.61 -13.00 5.39
CA SER A 26 -9.61 -13.79 6.13
C SER A 26 -11.04 -13.42 5.73
N LEU A 27 -11.36 -12.12 5.69
CA LEU A 27 -12.68 -11.63 5.29
C LEU A 27 -13.05 -12.10 3.88
N PHE A 28 -12.22 -11.82 2.88
CA PHE A 28 -12.47 -12.14 1.48
C PHE A 28 -12.54 -13.64 1.21
N SER A 29 -11.83 -14.47 1.99
CA SER A 29 -11.93 -15.94 1.88
C SER A 29 -13.34 -16.44 2.14
N ASN A 30 -14.12 -15.78 3.01
CA ASN A 30 -15.53 -16.14 3.27
C ASN A 30 -16.47 -15.85 2.08
N TYR A 31 -16.00 -15.07 1.11
CA TYR A 31 -16.73 -14.65 -0.08
C TYR A 31 -16.17 -15.25 -1.37
N PHE A 32 -15.28 -16.25 -1.30
CA PHE A 32 -14.79 -16.94 -2.50
C PHE A 32 -15.95 -17.42 -3.37
N GLU A 33 -15.87 -17.17 -4.69
CA GLU A 33 -16.92 -17.40 -5.70
C GLU A 33 -18.24 -16.64 -5.49
N LYS A 34 -18.35 -15.81 -4.45
CA LYS A 34 -19.52 -14.96 -4.21
C LYS A 34 -19.32 -13.58 -4.81
N LYS A 35 -20.43 -12.97 -5.21
CA LYS A 35 -20.46 -11.59 -5.72
C LYS A 35 -20.14 -10.60 -4.61
N VAL A 36 -19.04 -9.85 -4.77
CA VAL A 36 -18.63 -8.79 -3.82
C VAL A 36 -18.57 -7.40 -4.45
N VAL A 37 -18.45 -7.32 -5.77
CA VAL A 37 -18.43 -6.06 -6.54
C VAL A 37 -19.74 -5.87 -7.32
N LYS A 38 -20.30 -4.66 -7.28
CA LYS A 38 -21.43 -4.23 -8.11
C LYS A 38 -20.92 -3.76 -9.47
N PHE A 39 -21.62 -4.17 -10.52
CA PHE A 39 -21.35 -3.72 -11.88
C PHE A 39 -22.03 -2.38 -12.13
N THR A 40 -21.39 -1.30 -11.68
CA THR A 40 -21.76 0.08 -11.97
C THR A 40 -20.58 0.77 -12.66
N PRO A 41 -20.78 1.92 -13.35
CA PRO A 41 -19.68 2.66 -13.97
C PRO A 41 -18.52 2.98 -13.03
N TYR A 42 -18.78 3.04 -11.72
CA TYR A 42 -17.80 3.39 -10.68
C TYR A 42 -17.40 2.21 -9.77
N LYS A 43 -17.79 0.96 -10.09
CA LYS A 43 -17.52 -0.30 -9.35
C LYS A 43 -17.51 -0.14 -7.81
N THR A 44 -18.57 -0.61 -7.14
CA THR A 44 -18.71 -0.45 -5.68
C THR A 44 -18.93 -1.77 -4.96
N TRP A 45 -18.78 -1.78 -3.63
CA TRP A 45 -19.09 -2.96 -2.82
C TRP A 45 -20.56 -3.37 -2.90
N THR A 46 -20.82 -4.67 -2.91
CA THR A 46 -22.15 -5.23 -2.62
C THR A 46 -22.55 -4.96 -1.16
N ALA A 47 -23.85 -4.97 -0.87
CA ALA A 47 -24.33 -4.74 0.50
C ALA A 47 -23.76 -5.75 1.51
N ASN A 48 -23.52 -6.99 1.07
CA ASN A 48 -23.12 -8.11 1.91
C ASN A 48 -21.68 -8.03 2.46
N ILE A 49 -20.80 -7.27 1.82
CA ILE A 49 -19.41 -7.07 2.29
C ILE A 49 -19.17 -5.62 2.72
N LYS A 50 -20.04 -4.70 2.28
CA LYS A 50 -19.88 -3.27 2.53
C LYS A 50 -19.88 -2.95 4.02
N LYS A 51 -20.70 -3.64 4.82
CA LYS A 51 -20.78 -3.39 6.26
C LYS A 51 -19.45 -3.69 6.95
N GLU A 52 -18.84 -4.82 6.63
CA GLU A 52 -17.57 -5.30 7.18
C GLU A 52 -16.41 -4.38 6.76
N ILE A 53 -16.44 -3.89 5.51
CA ILE A 53 -15.47 -2.92 5.01
C ILE A 53 -15.64 -1.55 5.70
N ASP A 54 -16.87 -1.07 5.85
CA ASP A 54 -17.16 0.22 6.50
C ASP A 54 -16.75 0.18 7.99
N GLU A 55 -17.01 -0.92 8.68
CA GLU A 55 -16.57 -1.14 10.06
C GLU A 55 -15.05 -1.11 10.20
N LEU A 56 -14.32 -1.79 9.30
CA LEU A 56 -12.86 -1.75 9.26
C LEU A 56 -12.34 -0.32 9.00
N GLN A 57 -12.92 0.39 8.02
CA GLN A 57 -12.53 1.77 7.72
C GLN A 57 -12.75 2.70 8.92
N LYS A 58 -13.87 2.53 9.64
CA LYS A 58 -14.14 3.30 10.87
C LYS A 58 -13.11 3.03 11.96
N GLN A 59 -12.79 1.76 12.23
CA GLN A 59 -11.77 1.39 13.23
C GLN A 59 -10.38 1.96 12.89
N LEU A 60 -10.03 2.00 11.61
CA LEU A 60 -8.77 2.58 11.14
C LEU A 60 -8.77 4.11 11.27
N GLN A 61 -9.89 4.75 10.97
CA GLN A 61 -10.04 6.20 11.11
C GLN A 61 -9.86 6.66 12.56
N GLU A 62 -10.40 5.92 13.53
CA GLU A 62 -10.20 6.17 14.97
C GLU A 62 -8.71 6.11 15.36
N GLN A 63 -7.92 5.30 14.64
CA GLN A 63 -6.47 5.18 14.79
C GLN A 63 -5.67 6.15 13.90
N LYS A 64 -6.35 7.11 13.26
CA LYS A 64 -5.79 8.10 12.31
C LYS A 64 -5.20 7.49 11.03
N PHE A 65 -5.68 6.33 10.63
CA PHE A 65 -5.38 5.72 9.33
C PHE A 65 -6.55 5.89 8.36
N ARG A 66 -6.24 6.03 7.08
CA ARG A 66 -7.21 5.98 6.00
C ARG A 66 -6.97 4.72 5.18
N LEU A 67 -8.03 3.97 4.92
CA LEU A 67 -8.02 2.81 4.03
C LEU A 67 -8.90 3.11 2.82
N VAL A 68 -8.34 3.00 1.63
CA VAL A 68 -9.03 3.23 0.36
C VAL A 68 -8.94 1.98 -0.50
N PHE A 69 -10.02 1.67 -1.21
CA PHE A 69 -10.06 0.57 -2.16
C PHE A 69 -10.14 1.07 -3.58
N SER A 70 -9.47 0.38 -4.49
CA SER A 70 -9.51 0.62 -5.93
C SER A 70 -9.90 -0.66 -6.66
N PHE A 71 -10.78 -0.53 -7.65
CA PHE A 71 -11.24 -1.63 -8.50
C PHE A 71 -10.76 -1.39 -9.94
N GLY A 72 -9.92 -2.28 -10.46
CA GLY A 72 -9.36 -2.12 -11.81
C GLY A 72 -9.09 -3.47 -12.45
N HIS A 73 -9.49 -3.65 -13.70
CA HIS A 73 -9.18 -4.82 -14.54
C HIS A 73 -9.33 -6.20 -13.84
N GLY A 74 -10.43 -6.40 -13.10
CA GLY A 74 -10.68 -7.64 -12.34
C GLY A 74 -9.87 -7.78 -11.05
N HIS A 75 -9.29 -6.70 -10.54
CA HIS A 75 -8.54 -6.67 -9.29
C HIS A 75 -9.13 -5.70 -8.28
N ILE A 76 -8.99 -6.07 -7.01
CA ILE A 76 -9.25 -5.26 -5.83
C ILE A 76 -7.91 -4.95 -5.20
N SER A 77 -7.63 -3.66 -5.02
CA SER A 77 -6.43 -3.20 -4.33
C SER A 77 -6.79 -2.30 -3.16
N ALA A 78 -5.93 -2.26 -2.16
CA ALA A 78 -6.07 -1.40 -1.01
C ALA A 78 -4.86 -0.47 -0.89
N GLU A 79 -5.12 0.77 -0.49
CA GLU A 79 -4.11 1.73 -0.05
C GLU A 79 -4.42 2.08 1.41
N LEU A 80 -3.44 1.85 2.29
CA LEU A 80 -3.47 2.31 3.67
C LEU A 80 -2.53 3.50 3.83
N ASP A 81 -3.01 4.60 4.37
CA ASP A 81 -2.20 5.79 4.59
C ASP A 81 -2.43 6.47 5.95
N THR A 82 -1.41 7.17 6.41
CA THR A 82 -1.46 8.09 7.55
C THR A 82 -0.59 9.30 7.23
N THR A 83 -0.73 10.34 8.04
CA THR A 83 0.10 11.54 7.95
C THR A 83 0.98 11.71 9.17
N PHE A 84 2.04 12.52 9.01
CA PHE A 84 2.79 13.12 10.10
C PHE A 84 3.06 14.60 9.77
N PRO A 85 3.17 15.48 10.79
CA PRO A 85 3.40 16.90 10.57
C PRO A 85 4.78 17.17 9.96
N VAL A 86 4.84 18.15 9.07
CA VAL A 86 6.08 18.77 8.59
C VAL A 86 6.03 20.27 8.88
N ASP A 87 7.19 20.91 8.97
CA ASP A 87 7.31 22.31 9.41
C ASP A 87 6.37 23.28 8.68
N GLY A 88 5.95 24.35 9.36
CA GLY A 88 5.16 25.45 8.76
C GLY A 88 3.69 25.13 8.45
N GLY A 89 3.11 24.10 9.07
CA GLY A 89 1.68 23.77 8.96
C GLY A 89 1.35 22.73 7.88
N GLY A 90 2.37 22.07 7.31
CA GLY A 90 2.18 20.99 6.35
C GLY A 90 2.03 19.61 6.99
N VAL A 91 1.57 18.64 6.22
CA VAL A 91 1.64 17.21 6.59
C VAL A 91 2.22 16.41 5.44
N ARG A 92 2.97 15.35 5.76
CA ARG A 92 3.44 14.38 4.77
C ARG A 92 2.63 13.09 4.91
N TYR A 93 2.20 12.55 3.77
CA TYR A 93 1.52 11.26 3.69
C TYR A 93 2.54 10.12 3.57
N VAL A 94 2.27 9.04 4.29
CA VAL A 94 2.99 7.78 4.17
C VAL A 94 1.96 6.70 3.86
N LYS A 95 2.17 6.02 2.74
CA LYS A 95 1.18 5.13 2.11
C LYS A 95 1.76 3.74 1.89
N GLN A 96 0.96 2.70 2.08
CA GLN A 96 1.28 1.34 1.67
C GLN A 96 0.15 0.79 0.81
N TYR A 97 0.51 0.36 -0.39
CA TYR A 97 -0.39 -0.24 -1.36
C TYR A 97 -0.22 -1.75 -1.39
N PHE A 98 -1.32 -2.49 -1.57
CA PHE A 98 -1.29 -3.94 -1.68
C PHE A 98 -2.52 -4.51 -2.40
N TYR A 99 -2.33 -5.64 -3.08
CA TYR A 99 -3.40 -6.37 -3.78
C TYR A 99 -4.18 -7.24 -2.80
N VAL A 100 -5.50 -7.20 -2.87
CA VAL A 100 -6.36 -7.90 -1.92
C VAL A 100 -6.97 -9.16 -2.53
N ALA A 101 -7.51 -9.03 -3.75
CA ALA A 101 -8.25 -10.10 -4.39
C ALA A 101 -8.42 -9.86 -5.89
N ARG A 102 -8.82 -10.91 -6.61
CA ARG A 102 -9.34 -10.84 -7.99
C ARG A 102 -10.83 -11.14 -8.03
N PHE A 103 -11.51 -10.57 -9.00
CA PHE A 103 -12.90 -10.85 -9.29
C PHE A 103 -13.15 -10.97 -10.80
N ASN A 104 -14.14 -11.76 -11.17
CA ASN A 104 -14.63 -11.85 -12.53
C ASN A 104 -15.37 -10.56 -12.89
N GLU A 105 -14.93 -9.86 -13.93
CA GLU A 105 -15.49 -8.55 -14.28
C GLU A 105 -16.95 -8.59 -14.70
N SER A 106 -17.40 -9.68 -15.32
CA SER A 106 -18.78 -9.83 -15.79
C SER A 106 -19.75 -10.13 -14.65
N THR A 107 -19.34 -10.93 -13.66
CA THR A 107 -20.24 -11.37 -12.58
C THR A 107 -20.06 -10.57 -11.28
N GLY A 108 -18.88 -9.97 -11.06
CA GLY A 108 -18.47 -9.34 -9.81
C GLY A 108 -18.11 -10.34 -8.70
N ALA A 109 -18.00 -11.63 -9.04
CA ALA A 109 -17.67 -12.70 -8.11
C ALA A 109 -16.16 -12.79 -7.87
N LEU A 110 -15.76 -13.01 -6.62
CA LEU A 110 -14.35 -13.25 -6.29
C LEU A 110 -13.87 -14.54 -6.93
N THR A 111 -12.67 -14.47 -7.50
CA THR A 111 -12.01 -15.62 -8.14
C THR A 111 -10.69 -15.97 -7.48
N GLU A 112 -10.12 -15.05 -6.70
CA GLU A 112 -8.84 -15.25 -6.02
C GLU A 112 -8.76 -14.31 -4.81
N VAL A 113 -8.15 -14.78 -3.72
CA VAL A 113 -7.75 -13.94 -2.58
C VAL A 113 -6.23 -13.92 -2.57
N SER A 114 -5.65 -12.73 -2.60
CA SER A 114 -4.21 -12.57 -2.69
C SER A 114 -3.54 -12.97 -1.37
N SER A 115 -2.48 -13.77 -1.47
CA SER A 115 -1.50 -13.89 -0.38
C SER A 115 -0.53 -12.72 -0.48
N ILE A 116 -0.25 -12.08 0.65
CA ILE A 116 0.65 -10.91 0.68
C ILE A 116 1.78 -11.23 1.62
N ASP A 117 3.00 -11.16 1.12
CA ASP A 117 4.19 -11.20 1.96
C ASP A 117 4.17 -10.01 2.91
N LEU A 118 4.46 -10.27 4.18
CA LEU A 118 4.43 -9.22 5.20
C LEU A 118 5.44 -8.13 4.85
N PHE A 119 4.98 -6.89 4.87
CA PHE A 119 5.82 -5.71 4.74
C PHE A 119 6.80 -5.65 5.91
N ARG A 120 8.04 -5.31 5.59
CA ARG A 120 9.07 -5.05 6.60
C ARG A 120 8.69 -3.87 7.51
N VAL A 121 8.96 -3.96 8.81
CA VAL A 121 8.50 -3.00 9.84
C VAL A 121 9.62 -2.46 10.74
N ASP A 122 10.87 -2.80 10.48
CA ASP A 122 12.02 -2.56 11.34
C ASP A 122 13.10 -1.72 10.63
N TYR A 123 12.68 -0.80 9.74
CA TYR A 123 13.62 0.15 9.15
C TYR A 123 14.22 1.05 10.23
N THR A 124 15.52 1.36 10.10
CA THR A 124 16.22 2.32 10.96
C THR A 124 16.69 3.52 10.15
N GLU A 125 16.82 4.68 10.80
CA GLU A 125 17.36 5.89 10.15
C GLU A 125 18.77 5.64 9.58
N GLN A 126 19.63 4.99 10.36
CA GLN A 126 21.01 4.68 9.95
C GLN A 126 21.05 3.83 8.66
N GLU A 127 20.19 2.82 8.58
CA GLU A 127 20.10 1.98 7.38
C GLU A 127 19.63 2.78 6.17
N ILE A 128 18.61 3.63 6.32
CA ILE A 128 18.09 4.44 5.21
C ILE A 128 19.14 5.45 4.74
N THR A 129 19.85 6.11 5.66
CA THR A 129 20.94 7.03 5.32
C THR A 129 22.07 6.32 4.57
N SER A 130 22.55 5.18 5.10
CA SER A 130 23.62 4.40 4.47
C SER A 130 23.24 3.91 3.06
N LYS A 131 21.99 3.47 2.87
CA LYS A 131 21.49 3.09 1.54
C LYS A 131 21.39 4.29 0.59
N GLY A 132 21.00 5.46 1.10
CA GLY A 132 20.98 6.71 0.34
C GLY A 132 22.36 7.11 -0.16
N GLU A 133 23.35 7.10 0.73
CA GLU A 133 24.76 7.36 0.37
C GLU A 133 25.26 6.37 -0.69
N LYS A 134 24.94 5.09 -0.51
CA LYS A 134 25.35 4.06 -1.47
C LYS A 134 24.70 4.25 -2.84
N LEU A 135 23.44 4.66 -2.87
CA LEU A 135 22.75 4.97 -4.12
C LEU A 135 23.44 6.13 -4.86
N THR A 136 23.77 7.21 -4.14
CA THR A 136 24.48 8.36 -4.73
C THR A 136 25.85 7.97 -5.29
N GLU A 137 26.61 7.10 -4.61
CA GLU A 137 27.85 6.56 -5.15
C GLU A 137 27.62 5.80 -6.45
N LEU A 138 26.64 4.89 -6.47
CA LEU A 138 26.32 4.09 -7.65
C LEU A 138 25.87 4.96 -8.82
N GLU A 139 25.06 6.00 -8.57
CA GLU A 139 24.65 6.96 -9.59
C GLU A 139 25.85 7.72 -10.19
N LYS A 140 26.84 8.08 -9.37
CA LYS A 140 28.07 8.71 -9.83
C LYS A 140 28.86 7.76 -10.75
N VAL A 141 29.04 6.51 -10.34
CA VAL A 141 29.72 5.48 -11.16
C VAL A 141 29.00 5.27 -12.48
N VAL A 142 27.67 5.16 -12.47
CA VAL A 142 26.86 5.03 -13.69
C VAL A 142 27.05 6.24 -14.61
N ARG A 143 27.12 7.46 -14.05
CA ARG A 143 27.33 8.68 -14.84
C ARG A 143 28.72 8.70 -15.49
N GLU A 144 29.76 8.30 -14.75
CA GLU A 144 31.13 8.22 -15.27
C GLU A 144 31.23 7.20 -16.41
N LEU A 145 30.72 5.99 -16.21
CA LEU A 145 30.67 4.95 -17.24
C LEU A 145 29.90 5.39 -18.49
N LYS A 146 28.77 6.08 -18.33
CA LYS A 146 28.03 6.65 -19.47
C LYS A 146 28.85 7.68 -20.24
N SER A 147 29.62 8.52 -19.54
CA SER A 147 30.50 9.50 -20.17
C SER A 147 31.71 8.86 -20.86
N GLU A 148 32.19 7.71 -20.36
CA GLU A 148 33.24 6.95 -21.04
C GLU A 148 32.72 6.30 -22.31
N LEU A 149 31.54 5.67 -22.24
CA LEU A 149 30.89 5.06 -23.40
C LEU A 149 30.55 6.08 -24.50
N SER A 150 30.14 7.30 -24.14
CA SER A 150 29.87 8.37 -25.10
C SER A 150 31.11 8.87 -25.85
N ARG A 151 32.31 8.36 -25.55
CA ARG A 151 33.52 8.61 -26.34
C ARG A 151 33.66 7.65 -27.52
N PHE A 152 32.87 6.58 -27.54
CA PHE A 152 32.90 5.54 -28.56
C PHE A 152 31.65 5.57 -29.47
N TYR A 153 30.72 6.49 -29.22
CA TYR A 153 29.54 6.79 -30.04
C TYR A 153 29.50 8.28 -30.33
#